data_AF-K7P5B7-F1
#
_entry.id   AF-K7P5B7-F1
#
_cell.length_a   1.000
_cell.length_b   1.000
_cell.length_c   1.000
_cell.angle_alpha   90.00
_cell.angle_beta   90.00
_cell.angle_gamma   90.00
#
_symmetry.space_group_name_H-M   'P 1'
#
loop_
_entity.id
_entity.type
_entity.pdbx_description
1 polymer ?
#
loop_
_entity_poly.entity_id
_entity_poly.type
_entity_poly.pdbx_seq_one_letter_code
_entity_poly.pdbx_strand_id
1 'polypeptide(L)'
;RRREGKTDYYAKKRLVIEDKNKYNTPKYRMRVRVNRDIICQIAYAHVEGDMIVCTAYAHLPKFGVKVGLTNSAAAYCTGLLLAR
;
A
#
# COMPACT_ATOMS: atom_id res chain seq x y z
N ARG A 1 13.72 -5.66 9.73
CA ARG A 1 12.42 -6.06 9.11
C ARG A 1 12.02 -7.51 9.29
N ARG A 2 12.84 -8.53 8.94
CA ARG A 2 12.48 -9.96 9.15
C ARG A 2 12.35 -10.32 10.64
N ARG A 3 13.32 -9.89 11.45
CA ARG A 3 13.32 -10.09 12.91
C ARG A 3 12.18 -9.33 13.61
N GLU A 4 11.79 -8.17 13.07
CA GLU A 4 10.63 -7.40 13.52
C GLU A 4 9.27 -7.96 13.05
N GLY A 5 9.24 -9.04 12.25
CA GLY A 5 8.00 -9.65 11.74
C GLY A 5 7.21 -8.80 10.73
N LYS A 6 7.74 -7.69 10.23
CA LYS A 6 6.99 -6.73 9.38
C LYS A 6 6.94 -7.09 7.89
N THR A 7 7.66 -8.11 7.44
CA THR A 7 7.80 -8.42 6.01
C THR A 7 8.07 -9.88 5.79
N ASP A 8 7.20 -10.51 5.01
CA ASP A 8 7.48 -11.79 4.37
C ASP A 8 8.27 -11.56 3.08
N TYR A 9 9.51 -12.08 3.06
CA TYR A 9 10.42 -11.93 1.92
C TYR A 9 10.11 -12.91 0.78
N TYR A 10 9.48 -14.05 1.08
CA TYR A 10 9.12 -15.04 0.08
C TYR A 10 8.00 -14.51 -0.83
N ALA A 11 6.93 -13.97 -0.22
CA ALA A 11 5.89 -13.26 -0.96
C ALA A 11 6.44 -11.99 -1.65
N LYS A 12 7.24 -11.16 -0.95
CA LYS A 12 7.79 -9.92 -1.53
C LYS A 12 8.63 -10.18 -2.78
N LYS A 13 9.47 -11.21 -2.80
CA LYS A 13 10.30 -11.57 -3.97
C LYS A 13 9.44 -11.72 -5.23
N ARG A 14 8.32 -12.44 -5.14
CA ARG A 14 7.44 -12.73 -6.29
C ARG A 14 6.57 -11.54 -6.69
N LEU A 15 6.17 -10.74 -5.71
CA LEU A 15 5.31 -9.59 -5.93
C LEU A 15 6.04 -8.46 -6.66
N VAL A 16 7.35 -8.32 -6.40
CA VAL A 16 8.13 -7.13 -6.80
C VAL A 16 8.94 -7.35 -8.06
N ILE A 17 9.45 -8.56 -8.28
CA ILE A 17 10.29 -8.83 -9.44
C ILE A 17 9.46 -8.69 -10.70
N GLU A 18 10.01 -7.94 -11.65
CA GLU A 18 9.50 -7.78 -13.01
C GLU A 18 10.41 -8.53 -13.98
N ASP A 19 9.85 -8.91 -15.12
CA ASP A 19 10.61 -9.60 -16.16
C ASP A 19 11.68 -8.66 -16.74
N LYS A 20 12.92 -9.15 -16.86
CA LYS A 20 14.06 -8.32 -17.30
C LYS A 20 13.92 -7.77 -18.72
N ASN A 21 13.11 -8.42 -19.55
CA ASN A 21 12.81 -7.94 -20.90
C ASN A 21 11.99 -6.64 -20.92
N LYS A 22 11.32 -6.28 -19.82
CA LYS A 22 10.58 -5.01 -19.67
C LYS A 22 11.47 -3.86 -19.18
N TYR A 23 12.77 -4.11 -19.03
CA TYR A 23 13.80 -3.15 -18.66
C TYR A 23 13.39 -2.28 -17.47
N ASN A 24 13.13 -0.99 -17.71
CA ASN A 24 12.86 -0.01 -16.66
C ASN A 24 11.36 0.19 -16.40
N THR A 25 10.50 -0.69 -16.91
CA THR A 25 9.06 -0.61 -16.64
C THR A 25 8.80 -0.93 -15.17
N PRO A 26 8.26 0.01 -14.38
CA PRO A 26 8.03 -0.24 -12.96
C PRO A 26 6.84 -1.17 -12.73
N LYS A 27 7.03 -2.15 -11.86
CA LYS A 27 5.95 -3.00 -11.35
C LYS A 27 5.28 -2.35 -10.15
N TYR A 28 4.09 -1.79 -10.36
CA TYR A 28 3.31 -1.19 -9.29
C TYR A 28 2.62 -2.25 -8.44
N ARG A 29 2.60 -2.02 -7.13
CA ARG A 29 1.86 -2.83 -6.16
C ARG A 29 1.07 -1.95 -5.21
N MET A 30 -0.15 -2.37 -4.92
CA MET A 30 -0.96 -1.77 -3.86
C MET A 30 -0.57 -2.39 -2.52
N ARG A 31 -0.17 -1.54 -1.57
CA ARG A 31 0.15 -1.93 -0.20
C ARG A 31 -0.93 -1.42 0.73
N VAL A 32 -1.69 -2.35 1.30
CA VAL A 32 -2.69 -2.04 2.33
C VAL A 32 -2.17 -2.53 3.68
N ARG A 33 -2.26 -1.67 4.70
CA ARG A 33 -1.98 -2.05 6.10
C ARG A 33 -3.12 -1.59 6.98
N VAL A 34 -3.55 -2.49 7.86
CA VAL A 34 -4.60 -2.23 8.84
C VAL A 34 -3.98 -2.47 10.21
N ASN A 35 -3.72 -1.38 10.93
CA ASN A 35 -3.34 -1.42 12.35
C ASN A 35 -4.41 -0.66 13.14
N ARG A 36 -4.07 0.50 13.71
CA ARG A 36 -5.03 1.45 14.31
C ARG A 36 -5.73 2.32 13.26
N ASP A 37 -5.07 2.50 12.13
CA ASP A 37 -5.60 3.17 10.94
C ASP A 37 -5.39 2.29 9.71
N ILE A 38 -6.19 2.54 8.68
CA ILE A 38 -6.02 1.95 7.36
C ILE A 38 -5.11 2.87 6.54
N ILE A 39 -4.03 2.29 6.03
CA ILE A 39 -3.06 2.98 5.16
C ILE A 39 -2.99 2.22 3.85
N CYS A 40 -3.35 2.90 2.76
CA CYS A 40 -3.28 2.38 1.41
C CYS A 40 -2.21 3.15 0.64
N GLN A 41 -1.32 2.46 -0.07
CA GLN A 41 -0.21 3.09 -0.80
C GLN A 41 -0.03 2.38 -2.14
N ILE A 42 0.30 3.14 -3.19
CA ILE A 42 0.84 2.56 -4.43
C ILE A 42 2.35 2.76 -4.39
N ALA A 43 3.08 1.66 -4.56
CA ALA A 43 4.54 1.69 -4.58
C ALA A 43 5.08 0.80 -5.69
N TYR A 44 6.26 1.13 -6.19
CA TYR A 44 7.08 0.26 -7.02
C TYR A 44 8.47 0.13 -6.38
N ALA A 45 9.22 -0.90 -6.75
CA ALA A 45 10.54 -1.11 -6.18
C ALA A 45 11.63 -0.49 -7.05
N HIS A 46 12.59 0.15 -6.39
CA HIS A 46 13.86 0.57 -6.94
C HIS A 46 14.99 -0.07 -6.13
N VAL A 47 16.24 0.05 -6.61
CA VAL A 47 17.41 -0.56 -5.97
C VAL A 47 17.67 0.08 -4.61
N GLU A 48 17.48 1.40 -4.51
CA GLU A 48 17.65 2.15 -3.27
C GLU A 48 16.52 1.91 -2.26
N GLY A 49 15.31 1.58 -2.74
CA GLY A 49 14.14 1.41 -1.89
C GLY A 49 12.83 1.35 -2.67
N ASP A 50 11.73 1.15 -1.96
CA ASP A 50 10.40 1.23 -2.56
C ASP A 50 10.02 2.72 -2.73
N MET A 51 9.74 3.14 -3.96
CA MET A 51 9.25 4.48 -4.27
C MET A 51 7.73 4.50 -4.13
N ILE A 52 7.22 5.48 -3.38
CA ILE A 52 5.78 5.63 -3.12
C ILE A 52 5.22 6.67 -4.09
N VAL A 53 4.20 6.27 -4.87
CA VAL A 53 3.55 7.13 -5.86
C VAL A 53 2.46 7.97 -5.19
N CYS A 54 1.55 7.30 -4.48
CA CYS A 54 0.47 7.95 -3.77
C CYS A 54 0.20 7.22 -2.44
N THR A 55 -0.39 7.97 -1.50
CA THR A 55 -0.76 7.47 -0.18
C THR A 55 -2.13 7.98 0.20
N ALA A 56 -2.93 7.10 0.79
CA ALA A 56 -4.21 7.42 1.38
C ALA A 56 -4.25 6.88 2.80
N TYR A 57 -4.81 7.67 3.69
CA TYR A 57 -4.97 7.36 5.10
C TYR A 57 -6.46 7.37 5.43
N ALA A 58 -6.86 6.61 6.45
CA ALA A 58 -8.21 6.60 7.02
C ALA A 58 -8.59 7.92 7.74
N HIS A 59 -8.13 9.06 7.25
CA HIS A 59 -8.55 10.40 7.66
C HIS A 59 -9.92 10.75 7.03
N LEU A 60 -10.84 9.77 7.08
CA LEU A 60 -12.21 9.88 6.61
C LEU A 60 -13.11 10.85 7.40
N PRO A 61 -12.78 11.32 8.63
CA PRO A 61 -13.59 12.36 9.27
C PRO A 61 -13.71 13.64 8.46
N LYS A 62 -12.74 13.94 7.58
CA LYS A 62 -12.81 15.07 6.63
C LYS A 62 -13.89 14.88 5.55
N PHE A 63 -14.27 13.64 5.28
CA PHE A 63 -15.24 13.24 4.26
C PHE A 63 -16.58 12.80 4.86
N GLY A 64 -16.84 13.12 6.13
CA GLY A 64 -18.13 12.85 6.80
C GLY A 64 -18.20 11.54 7.59
N VAL A 65 -17.19 10.65 7.51
CA VAL A 65 -17.15 9.41 8.30
C VAL A 65 -16.40 9.66 9.61
N LYS A 66 -17.16 9.96 10.67
CA LYS A 66 -16.59 10.39 11.97
C LYS A 66 -16.09 9.26 12.85
N VAL A 67 -16.63 8.04 12.71
CA VAL A 67 -16.35 6.89 13.57
C VAL A 67 -16.14 5.62 12.74
N GLY A 68 -15.49 4.61 13.32
CA GLY A 68 -15.29 3.31 12.65
C GLY A 68 -14.25 3.34 11.53
N LEU A 69 -13.12 4.00 11.74
CA LEU A 69 -12.06 4.22 10.73
C LEU A 69 -11.28 2.95 10.34
N THR A 70 -11.54 1.82 11.00
CA THR A 70 -10.86 0.53 10.80
C THR A 70 -11.78 -0.57 10.26
N ASN A 71 -13.04 -0.26 9.94
CA ASN A 71 -13.99 -1.25 9.41
C ASN A 71 -13.81 -1.46 7.89
N SER A 72 -14.49 -2.47 7.34
CA SER A 72 -14.44 -2.78 5.91
C SER A 72 -14.91 -1.63 5.03
N ALA A 73 -15.90 -0.84 5.49
CA ALA A 73 -16.38 0.32 4.75
C ALA A 73 -15.30 1.42 4.65
N ALA A 74 -14.58 1.69 5.74
CA ALA A 74 -13.46 2.60 5.77
C ALA A 74 -12.31 2.12 4.88
N ALA A 75 -12.07 0.80 4.80
CA ALA A 75 -11.10 0.22 3.87
C ALA A 75 -11.46 0.50 2.40
N TYR A 76 -12.75 0.36 2.07
CA TYR A 76 -13.25 0.67 0.73
C TYR A 76 -13.12 2.17 0.41
N CYS A 77 -13.55 3.05 1.32
CA CYS A 77 -13.43 4.50 1.13
C CYS A 77 -11.96 4.96 1.00
N THR A 78 -11.05 4.41 1.79
CA THR A 78 -9.61 4.72 1.68
C THR A 78 -8.98 4.18 0.40
N GLY A 79 -9.40 3.01 -0.07
CA GLY A 79 -9.02 2.49 -1.38
C GLY A 79 -9.52 3.36 -2.53
N LEU A 80 -10.78 3.80 -2.48
CA LEU A 80 -11.36 4.73 -3.46
C LEU A 80 -10.63 6.07 -3.47
N LEU A 81 -10.29 6.60 -2.29
CA LEU A 81 -9.52 7.83 -2.15
C LEU A 81 -8.11 7.72 -2.75
N LEU A 82 -7.49 6.54 -2.70
CA LEU A 82 -6.16 6.32 -3.30
C LEU A 82 -6.21 6.31 -4.84
N ALA A 83 -7.33 5.86 -5.40
CA ALA A 83 -7.51 5.71 -6.84
C ALA A 83 -7.95 7.00 -7.54
N ARG A 84 -8.43 7.99 -6.78
CA ARG A 84 -8.90 9.29 -7.27
C ARG A 84 -7.80 10.32 -7.27
#